data_AF-A0A5K0Z6B2-F1
#
_entry.id   AF-A0A5K0Z6B2-F1
#
_cell.length_a   1.000
_cell.length_b   1.000
_cell.length_c   1.000
_cell.angle_alpha   90.00
_cell.angle_beta   90.00
_cell.angle_gamma   90.00
#
_symmetry.space_group_name_H-M   'P 1'
#
loop_
_entity.id
_entity.type
_entity.pdbx_description
1 polymer ?
#
loop_
_entity_poly.entity_id
_entity_poly.type
_entity_poly.pdbx_seq_one_letter_code
_entity_poly.pdbx_strand_id
1 'polypeptide(L)' 'VEAYIKEHIRPLCKSGVITVEQYRWAVSKTTDKVMQYHCKAKSADFLIKEGPKVRKLAEQYVESAKQRCSRPSSLHGN' A
#
# COMPACT_ATOMS: atom_id res chain seq x y z
N VAL A 1 5.21 -14.15 4.78
CA VAL A 1 4.91 -13.01 3.89
C VAL A 1 3.44 -12.99 3.51
N GLU A 2 2.92 -14.06 2.89
CA GLU A 2 1.51 -14.13 2.49
C GLU A 2 0.52 -13.90 3.66
N ALA A 3 0.73 -14.52 4.82
CA ALA A 3 -0.13 -14.33 6.00
C ALA A 3 -0.21 -12.86 6.46
N TYR A 4 0.92 -12.15 6.45
CA TYR A 4 0.98 -10.72 6.79
C TYR A 4 0.19 -9.86 5.80
N ILE A 5 0.35 -10.14 4.50
CA ILE A 5 -0.38 -9.45 3.43
C ILE A 5 -1.88 -9.73 3.54
N LYS A 6 -2.26 -10.99 3.75
CA LYS A 6 -3.66 -11.39 3.97
C LYS A 6 -4.28 -10.64 5.13
N GLU A 7 -3.59 -10.52 6.26
CA GLU A 7 -4.06 -9.80 7.44
C GLU A 7 -4.27 -8.30 7.16
N HIS A 8 -3.37 -7.67 6.41
CA HIS A 8 -3.44 -6.23 6.11
C HIS A 8 -4.50 -5.86 5.04
N ILE A 9 -4.77 -6.75 4.09
CA ILE A 9 -5.79 -6.50 3.04
C ILE A 9 -7.20 -6.90 3.53
N ARG A 10 -7.31 -7.84 4.49
CA ARG A 10 -8.59 -8.36 4.99
C ARG A 10 -9.58 -7.28 5.47
N PRO A 11 -9.17 -6.20 6.17
CA PRO A 11 -10.06 -5.12 6.55
C PRO A 11 -10.76 -4.46 5.36
N LEU A 12 -10.05 -4.28 4.23
CA LEU A 12 -10.61 -3.68 3.00
C LEU A 12 -11.67 -4.58 2.35
N CYS A 13 -11.45 -5.90 2.40
CA CYS A 13 -12.44 -6.85 1.91
C CYS A 13 -13.67 -6.91 2.84
N LYS A 14 -13.46 -6.82 4.16
CA LYS A 14 -14.55 -6.84 5.15
C LYS A 14 -15.39 -5.56 5.12
N SER A 15 -14.79 -4.41 4.80
CA SER A 15 -15.49 -3.14 4.64
C SER A 15 -16.20 -3.01 3.29
N GLY A 16 -16.05 -3.97 2.38
CA GLY A 16 -16.66 -3.95 1.05
C GLY A 16 -15.98 -2.99 0.05
N VAL A 17 -14.84 -2.38 0.42
CA VAL A 17 -14.06 -1.50 -0.46
C VAL A 17 -13.51 -2.28 -1.66
N ILE A 18 -13.22 -3.57 -1.47
CA ILE A 18 -12.78 -4.49 -2.54
C ILE A 18 -13.58 -5.78 -2.49
N THR A 19 -13.76 -6.41 -3.66
CA THR A 19 -14.40 -7.73 -3.77
C THR A 19 -13.44 -8.85 -3.37
N VAL A 20 -13.97 -10.06 -3.15
CA VAL A 20 -13.18 -11.25 -2.83
C VAL A 20 -12.17 -11.58 -3.94
N GLU A 21 -12.53 -11.33 -5.20
CA GLU A 21 -11.63 -11.55 -6.34
C GLU A 21 -10.46 -10.56 -6.32
N GLN A 22 -10.74 -9.28 -6.08
CA GLN A 22 -9.73 -8.24 -5.93
C GLN A 22 -8.82 -8.50 -4.72
N TYR A 23 -9.38 -9.01 -3.62
CA TYR A 23 -8.60 -9.46 -2.46
C TYR A 23 -7.61 -10.57 -2.84
N ARG A 24 -8.07 -11.62 -3.53
CA ARG A 24 -7.22 -12.75 -3.95
C ARG A 24 -6.12 -12.27 -4.90
N TRP A 25 -6.48 -11.41 -5.85
CA TRP A 25 -5.54 -10.84 -6.82
C TRP A 25 -4.48 -9.98 -6.12
N ALA A 26 -4.89 -9.09 -5.23
CA ALA A 26 -3.98 -8.20 -4.50
C ALA A 26 -3.01 -8.99 -3.61
N VAL A 27 -3.51 -9.97 -2.85
CA VAL A 27 -2.66 -10.84 -2.03
C VAL A 27 -1.61 -11.57 -2.88
N SER A 28 -2.03 -12.15 -4.01
CA SER A 28 -1.13 -12.86 -4.92
C SER A 28 -0.08 -11.94 -5.53
N LYS A 29 -0.47 -10.80 -6.10
CA LYS A 29 0.46 -9.83 -6.70
C LYS A 29 1.45 -9.26 -5.71
N THR A 30 1.01 -8.88 -4.51
CA THR A 30 1.90 -8.34 -3.50
C THR A 30 2.86 -9.42 -2.99
N THR A 31 2.40 -10.65 -2.81
CA THR A 31 3.27 -11.76 -2.37
C THR A 31 4.35 -12.04 -3.40
N ASP A 32 3.97 -12.16 -4.67
CA ASP A 32 4.90 -12.40 -5.79
C ASP A 32 5.94 -11.28 -5.90
N LYS A 33 5.50 -10.02 -5.82
CA LYS A 33 6.40 -8.86 -5.88
C LYS A 33 7.40 -8.86 -4.73
N VAL A 34 6.97 -9.16 -3.50
CA VAL A 34 7.88 -9.23 -2.35
C VAL A 34 8.88 -10.39 -2.51
N MET A 35 8.40 -11.55 -2.97
CA MET A 35 9.25 -12.72 -3.20
C MET A 35 10.27 -12.50 -4.32
N GLN A 36 9.95 -11.74 -5.37
CA GLN A 36 10.91 -11.41 -6.44
C GLN A 36 12.16 -10.67 -5.92
N TYR A 37 12.00 -9.70 -5.02
CA TYR A 37 13.13 -8.91 -4.50
C TYR A 37 13.79 -9.49 -3.25
N HIS A 38 13.10 -10.41 -2.57
CA HIS A 38 13.54 -10.98 -1.30
C HIS A 38 13.57 -12.51 -1.30
N CYS A 39 13.81 -13.14 -2.46
CA CYS A 39 13.84 -14.60 -2.61
C CYS A 39 14.83 -15.33 -1.69
N LYS A 40 15.85 -14.61 -1.17
CA LYS A 40 16.85 -15.13 -0.22
C LYS A 40 16.52 -14.81 1.25
N ALA A 41 15.48 -14.02 1.52
CA ALA A 41 15.09 -13.66 2.88
C ALA A 41 14.37 -14.85 3.54
N LYS A 42 14.98 -15.40 4.58
CA LYS A 42 14.44 -16.56 5.32
C LYS A 42 13.20 -16.22 6.16
N SER A 43 12.96 -14.94 6.46
CA SER A 43 11.83 -14.50 7.29
C SER A 43 11.20 -13.20 6.80
N ALA A 44 9.93 -13.00 7.15
CA ALA A 44 9.15 -11.82 6.82
C ALA A 44 9.44 -10.61 7.72
N ASP A 45 10.42 -10.70 8.64
CA ASP A 45 10.81 -9.63 9.56
C ASP A 45 11.11 -8.30 8.85
N PHE A 46 11.60 -8.37 7.60
CA PHE A 46 11.80 -7.17 6.79
C PHE A 46 10.50 -6.39 6.55
N LEU A 47 9.36 -7.06 6.35
CA LEU A 47 8.06 -6.39 6.21
C LEU A 47 7.62 -5.70 7.51
N ILE A 48 7.97 -6.28 8.65
CA ILE A 48 7.65 -5.73 9.96
C ILE A 48 8.53 -4.50 10.24
N LYS A 49 9.82 -4.57 9.90
CA LYS A 49 10.78 -3.45 10.05
C LYS A 49 10.54 -2.31 9.07
N GLU A 50 10.17 -2.62 7.83
CA GLU A 50 9.92 -1.62 6.80
C GLU A 50 8.48 -1.10 6.81
N GLY A 51 7.54 -1.81 7.43
CA GLY A 51 6.13 -1.40 7.57
C GLY A 51 5.95 0.04 8.06
N PRO A 52 6.63 0.49 9.13
CA PRO A 52 6.58 1.88 9.59
C PRO A 52 7.09 2.90 8.56
N LYS A 53 8.14 2.56 7.79
CA LYS A 53 8.68 3.43 6.74
C LYS A 53 7.71 3.55 5.55
N VAL A 54 7.13 2.43 5.13
CA VAL A 54 6.13 2.39 4.06
C VAL A 54 4.86 3.14 4.47
N ARG A 55 4.40 2.98 5.71
CA ARG A 55 3.26 3.74 6.24
C ARG A 55 3.51 5.25 6.20
N LYS A 56 4.69 5.69 6.67
CA LYS A 56 5.09 7.11 6.62
C LYS A 56 5.11 7.66 5.20
N LEU A 57 5.63 6.88 4.23
CA LEU A 57 5.62 7.26 2.82
C LEU A 57 4.19 7.37 2.26
N ALA A 58 3.31 6.43 2.60
CA ALA A 58 1.91 6.48 2.18
C ALA A 58 1.17 7.69 2.77
N GLU A 59 1.39 8.00 4.05
CA GLU A 59 0.86 9.20 4.71
C GLU A 59 1.35 10.49 4.02
N GLN A 60 2.65 10.58 3.73
CA GLN A 60 3.23 11.70 2.98
C GLN A 60 2.62 11.83 1.57
N TYR A 61 2.34 10.71 0.91
CA TYR A 61 1.70 10.71 -0.41
C TYR A 61 0.26 11.24 -0.34
N VAL A 62 -0.52 10.80 0.66
CA VAL A 62 -1.88 11.31 0.91
C VAL A 62 -1.86 12.79 1.24
N GLU A 63 -0.92 13.24 2.08
CA GLU A 63 -0.77 14.64 2.45
C GLU A 63 -0.39 15.51 1.24
N SER A 64 0.58 15.05 0.45
CA SER A 64 1.00 15.72 -0.79
C SER A 64 -0.13 15.78 -1.83
N ALA A 65 -0.93 14.72 -1.95
CA ALA A 65 -2.09 14.69 -2.84
C ALA A 65 -3.18 15.66 -2.38
N LYS A 66 -3.45 15.72 -1.07
CA LYS A 66 -4.38 16.69 -0.47
C LYS A 66 -3.92 18.13 -0.69
N GLN A 67 -2.63 18.41 -0.50
CA GLN A 67 -2.05 19.74 -0.75
C GLN A 67 -2.14 20.17 -2.22
N ARG A 68 -2.02 19.22 -3.17
CA ARG A 68 -2.25 19.51 -4.60
C ARG A 68 -3.70 19.85 -4.91
N CYS A 69 -4.67 19.21 -4.25
CA CYS A 69 -6.08 19.53 -4.42
C CYS A 69 -6.52 20.81 -3.71
N SER A 70 -5.81 21.25 -2.65
CA SER A 70 -6.17 22.44 -1.87
C SER A 70 -5.49 23.74 -2.35
N ARG A 71 -4.67 23.71 -3.41
CA ARG A 71 -4.24 24.93 -4.09
C ARG A 71 -5.27 25.27 -5.18
N PRO A 72 -6.11 26.31 -5.02
CA PRO A 72 -6.86 26.83 -6.16
C PRO A 72 -5.83 27.32 -7.18
N SER A 73 -5.97 26.85 -8.40
CA SER A 73 -5.25 27.35 -9.57
C SER A 73 -5.62 28.83 -9.76
N SER A 74 -4.93 29.75 -9.07
CA SER A 74 -4.97 31.16 -9.45
C SER A 74 -4.25 31.29 -10.78
N LEU A 75 -5.05 31.24 -11.85
CA LEU A 75 -4.74 31.74 -13.18
C LEU A 75 -4.01 33.08 -13.06
N HIS A 76 -2.73 33.11 -13.41
CA HIS A 76 -2.09 34.34 -13.85
C HIS A 76 -2.27 34.43 -15.36
N GLY A 77 -3.29 35.19 -15.77
CA GLY A 77 -3.32 35.85 -17.06
C GLY A 77 -2.90 37.30 -16.86
N ASN A 78 -1.75 37.66 -17.43
CA ASN A 78 -1.46 38.93 -18.10
C ASN A 78 -0.08 38.83 -18.73
#